data_AF-A0A940HAV8-F1
#
_entry.id   AF-A0A940HAV8-F1
#
_cell.length_a   1.000
_cell.length_b   1.000
_cell.length_c   1.000
_cell.angle_alpha   90.00
_cell.angle_beta   90.00
_cell.angle_gamma   90.00
#
_symmetry.space_group_name_H-M   'P 1'
#
loop_
_entity.id
_entity.type
_entity.pdbx_description
1 polymer ?
#
loop_
_entity_poly.entity_id
_entity_poly.type
_entity_poly.pdbx_seq_one_letter_code
_entity_poly.pdbx_strand_id
1 'polypeptide(L)'
;FHVGHLNLLRHAKARCDHLIAGVVADEVLEITKGRRPVVPLVERAEIVSHISYVDEVHHEVLLDKLETWRELRFDVFFKGDDWRGTPKGEELERRFARVGVEVVYFPYTVHTSSTILRAALAELERPAV
;
A
#
# COMPACT_ATOMS: atom_id res chain seq x y z
N PHE A 1 -1.77 9.77 -5.21
CA PHE A 1 -1.57 8.53 -6.01
C PHE A 1 -0.65 8.85 -7.18
N HIS A 2 0.16 7.92 -7.71
CA HIS A 2 1.06 8.17 -8.85
C HIS A 2 1.36 6.85 -9.61
N VAL A 3 2.09 6.92 -10.72
CA VAL A 3 2.35 5.78 -11.62
C VAL A 3 3.03 4.58 -10.94
N GLY A 4 3.82 4.83 -9.88
CA GLY A 4 4.40 3.76 -9.06
C GLY A 4 3.36 2.86 -8.41
N HIS A 5 2.28 3.44 -7.86
CA HIS A 5 1.16 2.65 -7.32
C HIS A 5 0.40 1.91 -8.44
N LEU A 6 0.17 2.58 -9.58
CA LEU A 6 -0.51 1.96 -10.72
C LEU A 6 0.27 0.73 -11.25
N ASN A 7 1.59 0.84 -11.35
CA ASN A 7 2.45 -0.27 -11.77
C ASN A 7 2.45 -1.42 -10.76
N LEU A 8 2.45 -1.11 -9.46
CA LEU A 8 2.34 -2.14 -8.42
C LEU A 8 1.05 -2.94 -8.60
N LEU A 9 -0.10 -2.26 -8.75
CA LEU A 9 -1.40 -2.89 -8.97
C LEU A 9 -1.43 -3.70 -10.27
N ARG A 10 -0.88 -3.15 -11.36
CA ARG A 10 -0.77 -3.84 -12.65
C ARG A 10 0.04 -5.13 -12.55
N HIS A 11 1.17 -5.10 -11.84
CA HIS A 11 2.03 -6.27 -11.65
C HIS A 11 1.43 -7.30 -10.69
N ALA A 12 0.69 -6.86 -9.68
CA ALA A 12 -0.07 -7.73 -8.78
C ALA A 12 -1.18 -8.48 -9.53
N LYS A 13 -2.03 -7.76 -10.28
CA LYS A 13 -3.13 -8.37 -11.05
C LYS A 13 -2.64 -9.37 -12.10
N ALA A 14 -1.47 -9.16 -12.69
CA ALA A 14 -0.88 -10.13 -13.62
C ALA A 14 -0.45 -11.46 -12.97
N ARG A 15 -0.53 -11.57 -11.63
CA ARG A 15 -0.08 -12.72 -10.83
C ARG A 15 -1.17 -13.24 -9.88
N CYS A 16 -2.40 -12.81 -10.05
CA CYS A 16 -3.53 -13.34 -9.28
C CYS A 16 -4.83 -13.28 -10.11
N ASP A 17 -5.77 -14.16 -9.78
CA ASP A 17 -7.08 -14.16 -10.42
C ASP A 17 -7.97 -13.03 -9.89
N HIS A 18 -7.81 -12.70 -8.61
CA HIS A 18 -8.55 -11.65 -7.89
C HIS A 18 -7.58 -10.79 -7.06
N LEU A 19 -7.61 -9.47 -7.26
CA LEU A 19 -6.76 -8.50 -6.58
C LEU A 19 -7.59 -7.65 -5.61
N ILE A 20 -7.33 -7.84 -4.33
CA ILE A 20 -7.80 -6.96 -3.25
C ILE A 20 -6.76 -5.87 -3.00
N ALA A 21 -7.14 -4.61 -3.20
CA ALA A 21 -6.28 -3.47 -2.91
C ALA A 21 -6.60 -2.91 -1.51
N GLY A 22 -5.69 -3.16 -0.55
CA GLY A 22 -5.76 -2.59 0.79
C GLY A 22 -5.40 -1.10 0.80
N VAL A 23 -6.35 -0.25 1.20
CA VAL A 23 -6.17 1.19 1.36
C VAL A 23 -6.10 1.52 2.86
N VAL A 24 -4.89 1.80 3.34
CA VAL A 24 -4.62 2.03 4.77
C VAL A 24 -5.37 3.25 5.30
N ALA A 25 -6.07 3.10 6.43
CA ALA A 25 -6.80 4.16 7.09
C ALA A 25 -5.90 5.31 7.56
N ASP A 26 -6.49 6.50 7.73
CA ASP A 26 -5.76 7.72 8.07
C ASP A 26 -5.12 7.61 9.47
N GLU A 27 -5.84 7.02 10.41
CA GLU A 27 -5.41 6.77 11.81
C GLU A 27 -4.27 5.75 11.86
N VAL A 28 -4.34 4.70 11.04
CA VAL A 28 -3.29 3.69 10.95
C VAL A 28 -2.00 4.29 10.38
N LEU A 29 -2.11 5.17 9.39
CA LEU A 29 -0.95 5.91 8.86
C LEU A 29 -0.37 6.87 9.89
N GLU A 30 -1.21 7.53 10.68
CA GLU A 30 -0.76 8.40 11.77
C GLU A 30 0.04 7.61 12.82
N ILE A 31 -0.48 6.46 13.27
CA ILE A 31 0.21 5.59 14.23
C ILE A 31 1.53 5.04 13.66
N THR A 32 1.52 4.56 12.42
CA THR A 32 2.66 3.81 11.86
C THR A 32 3.70 4.66 11.14
N LYS A 33 3.34 5.89 10.74
CA LYS A 33 4.19 6.81 9.98
C LYS A 33 4.30 8.20 10.62
N GLY A 34 3.62 8.45 11.73
CA GLY A 34 3.64 9.72 12.45
C GLY A 34 2.94 10.86 11.72
N ARG A 35 2.10 10.57 10.71
CA ARG A 35 1.39 11.58 9.92
C ARG A 35 0.17 11.03 9.20
N ARG A 36 -0.86 11.86 9.08
CA ARG A 36 -2.03 11.59 8.23
C ARG A 36 -1.72 11.87 6.76
N PRO A 37 -2.37 11.17 5.80
CA PRO A 37 -2.24 11.49 4.38
C PRO A 37 -2.94 12.81 4.05
N VAL A 38 -2.52 13.46 2.96
CA VAL A 38 -3.17 14.68 2.44
C VAL A 38 -4.54 14.36 1.85
N VAL A 39 -4.67 13.22 1.18
CA VAL A 39 -5.93 12.74 0.59
C VAL A 39 -6.57 11.75 1.58
N PRO A 40 -7.80 11.99 2.07
CA PRO A 40 -8.48 11.13 3.04
C PRO A 40 -8.70 9.69 2.55
N LEU A 41 -8.96 8.77 3.48
CA LEU A 41 -9.23 7.37 3.17
C LEU A 41 -10.29 7.17 2.07
N VAL A 42 -11.45 7.81 2.21
CA VAL A 42 -12.59 7.61 1.30
C VAL A 42 -12.23 7.98 -0.15
N GLU A 43 -11.59 9.14 -0.34
CA GLU A 43 -11.14 9.58 -1.66
C GLU A 43 -10.06 8.66 -2.24
N ARG A 44 -9.11 8.20 -1.41
CA ARG A 44 -8.09 7.24 -1.85
C ARG A 44 -8.71 5.91 -2.26
N ALA A 45 -9.69 5.42 -1.51
CA ALA A 45 -10.40 4.18 -1.80
C ALA A 45 -11.20 4.29 -3.09
N GLU A 46 -11.90 5.41 -3.31
CA GLU A 46 -12.64 5.70 -4.53
C GLU A 46 -11.73 5.76 -5.76
N ILE A 47 -10.57 6.41 -5.66
CA ILE A 47 -9.59 6.41 -6.76
C ILE A 47 -9.14 4.99 -7.09
N VAL A 48 -8.84 4.17 -6.06
CA VAL A 48 -8.32 2.82 -6.24
C VAL A 48 -9.39 1.87 -6.79
N SER A 49 -10.66 2.03 -6.42
CA SER A 49 -11.76 1.17 -6.90
C SER A 49 -12.06 1.36 -8.39
N HIS A 50 -11.65 2.48 -8.98
CA HIS A 50 -11.80 2.75 -10.41
C HIS A 50 -10.59 2.34 -11.25
N ILE A 51 -9.55 1.74 -10.64
CA ILE A 51 -8.40 1.23 -11.38
C ILE A 51 -8.74 -0.14 -11.96
N SER A 52 -8.64 -0.30 -13.28
CA SER A 52 -9.03 -1.52 -14.01
C SER A 52 -8.31 -2.82 -13.60
N TYR A 53 -7.28 -2.73 -12.77
CA TYR A 53 -6.54 -3.88 -12.25
C TYR A 53 -7.05 -4.37 -10.89
N VAL A 54 -7.90 -3.59 -10.22
CA VAL A 54 -8.39 -3.84 -8.86
C VAL A 54 -9.78 -4.46 -8.97
N ASP A 55 -9.97 -5.62 -8.35
CA ASP A 55 -11.27 -6.30 -8.31
C ASP A 55 -12.06 -5.90 -7.06
N GLU A 56 -11.36 -5.68 -5.94
CA GLU A 56 -11.95 -5.28 -4.66
C GLU A 56 -11.07 -4.25 -3.95
N VAL A 57 -11.68 -3.27 -3.29
CA VAL A 57 -11.00 -2.36 -2.36
C VAL A 57 -11.34 -2.74 -0.94
N HIS A 58 -10.33 -2.88 -0.10
CA HIS A 58 -10.48 -3.11 1.33
C HIS A 58 -9.94 -1.91 2.11
N HIS A 59 -10.74 -1.38 3.03
CA HIS A 59 -10.28 -0.35 3.97
C HIS A 59 -9.44 -1.01 5.06
N GLU A 60 -8.12 -0.81 4.97
CA GLU A 60 -7.21 -1.41 5.92
C GLU A 60 -7.14 -0.57 7.20
N VAL A 61 -8.00 -0.92 8.15
CA VAL A 61 -8.12 -0.30 9.48
C VAL A 61 -7.32 -1.02 10.57
N LEU A 62 -6.84 -2.23 10.30
CA LEU A 62 -6.09 -3.05 11.25
C LEU A 62 -4.59 -2.75 11.18
N LEU A 63 -3.92 -2.79 12.34
CA LEU A 63 -2.47 -2.62 12.43
C LEU A 63 -1.73 -3.90 12.04
N ASP A 64 -2.29 -5.06 12.38
CA ASP A 64 -1.68 -6.35 12.15
C ASP A 64 -2.17 -7.01 10.86
N LYS A 65 -1.24 -7.23 9.93
CA LYS A 65 -1.51 -7.88 8.65
C LYS A 65 -2.01 -9.32 8.76
N LEU A 66 -1.73 -10.02 9.85
CA LEU A 66 -2.32 -11.34 10.09
C LEU A 66 -3.79 -11.26 10.46
N GLU A 67 -4.27 -10.17 11.06
CA GLU A 67 -5.71 -9.99 11.33
C GLU A 67 -6.46 -9.71 10.03
N THR A 68 -5.92 -8.82 9.19
CA THR A 68 -6.44 -8.58 7.83
C THR A 68 -6.52 -9.87 7.02
N TRP A 69 -5.50 -10.74 7.11
CA TRP A 69 -5.54 -12.06 6.48
C TRP A 69 -6.65 -12.96 7.03
N ARG A 70 -6.98 -12.89 8.32
CA ARG A 70 -8.08 -13.72 8.89
C ARG A 70 -9.44 -13.36 8.28
N GLU A 71 -9.62 -12.10 7.91
CA GLU A 71 -10.85 -11.59 7.28
C GLU A 71 -10.89 -11.92 5.78
N LEU A 72 -9.80 -11.65 5.06
CA LEU A 72 -9.79 -11.70 3.59
C LEU A 72 -9.30 -13.04 3.01
N ARG A 73 -8.51 -13.80 3.78
CA ARG A 73 -7.96 -15.10 3.38
C ARG A 73 -7.21 -15.09 2.04
N PHE A 74 -6.43 -14.03 1.78
CA PHE A 74 -5.58 -13.96 0.59
C PHE A 74 -4.42 -14.98 0.64
N ASP A 75 -4.00 -15.46 -0.53
CA ASP A 75 -2.91 -16.44 -0.69
C ASP A 75 -1.54 -15.79 -0.92
N VAL A 76 -1.53 -14.61 -1.55
CA VAL A 76 -0.30 -13.90 -1.93
C VAL A 76 -0.37 -12.45 -1.48
N PHE A 77 0.68 -11.96 -0.83
CA PHE A 77 0.83 -10.57 -0.42
C PHE A 77 1.87 -9.86 -1.30
N PHE A 78 1.41 -8.91 -2.11
CA PHE A 78 2.27 -8.13 -3.01
C PHE A 78 2.79 -6.86 -2.35
N LYS A 79 4.08 -6.56 -2.53
CA LYS A 79 4.69 -5.34 -1.99
C LYS A 79 5.85 -4.82 -2.85
N GLY A 80 6.19 -3.54 -2.70
CA GLY A 80 7.47 -3.01 -3.18
C GLY A 80 8.65 -3.66 -2.47
N ASP A 81 9.80 -3.76 -3.14
CA ASP A 81 11.04 -4.32 -2.62
C ASP A 81 11.70 -3.49 -1.50
N ASP A 82 11.09 -2.35 -1.12
CA ASP A 82 11.50 -1.48 -0.03
C ASP A 82 11.58 -2.18 1.33
N TRP A 83 10.93 -3.34 1.50
CA TRP A 83 10.98 -4.14 2.74
C TRP A 83 11.84 -5.38 2.65
N ARG A 84 12.29 -5.74 1.45
CA ARG A 84 13.04 -6.98 1.23
C ARG A 84 14.37 -6.93 2.00
N GLY A 85 14.62 -7.94 2.83
CA GLY A 85 15.84 -8.01 3.67
C GLY A 85 15.86 -7.01 4.83
N THR A 86 14.74 -6.36 5.15
CA THR A 86 14.60 -5.58 6.39
C THR A 86 14.06 -6.47 7.50
N PRO A 87 14.35 -6.20 8.79
CA PRO A 87 13.79 -6.99 9.89
C PRO A 87 12.26 -7.09 9.84
N LYS A 88 11.59 -6.02 9.40
CA LYS A 88 10.14 -5.96 9.24
C LYS A 88 9.63 -6.86 8.10
N GLY A 89 10.33 -6.86 6.95
CA GLY A 89 9.99 -7.72 5.83
C GLY A 89 10.18 -9.19 6.16
N GLU A 90 11.33 -9.54 6.76
CA GLU A 90 11.62 -10.92 7.18
C GLU A 90 10.62 -11.43 8.24
N GLU A 91 10.22 -10.58 9.18
CA GLU A 91 9.18 -10.94 10.15
C GLU A 91 7.83 -11.18 9.46
N LEU A 92 7.45 -10.31 8.53
CA LEU A 92 6.21 -10.46 7.76
C LEU A 92 6.20 -11.78 6.99
N GLU A 93 7.29 -12.08 6.27
CA GLU A 93 7.48 -13.34 5.55
C GLU A 93 7.34 -14.55 6.48
N ARG A 94 8.04 -14.55 7.62
CA ARG A 94 7.94 -15.65 8.61
C ARG A 94 6.52 -15.83 9.14
N ARG A 95 5.81 -14.74 9.40
CA ARG A 95 4.44 -14.76 9.93
C ARG A 95 3.45 -15.27 8.90
N PHE A 96 3.55 -14.80 7.66
CA PHE A 96 2.70 -15.22 6.55
C PHE A 96 2.98 -16.67 6.11
N ALA A 97 4.23 -17.12 6.12
CA ALA A 97 4.57 -18.50 5.79
C ALA A 97 3.89 -19.53 6.73
N ARG A 98 3.66 -19.17 8.01
CA ARG A 98 2.94 -20.04 8.97
C ARG A 98 1.48 -20.27 8.61
N VAL A 99 0.91 -19.41 7.78
CA VAL A 99 -0.48 -19.48 7.34
C VAL A 99 -0.59 -19.76 5.83
N GLY A 100 0.52 -20.14 5.19
CA GLY A 100 0.55 -20.51 3.78
C GLY A 100 0.57 -19.34 2.80
N VAL A 101 0.82 -18.11 3.27
CA VAL A 101 0.82 -16.91 2.43
C VAL A 101 2.22 -16.62 1.88
N GLU A 102 2.32 -16.44 0.57
CA GLU A 102 3.56 -16.03 -0.11
C GLU A 102 3.70 -14.49 -0.11
N VAL A 103 4.92 -13.98 0.10
CA VAL A 103 5.22 -12.55 -0.07
C VAL A 103 5.99 -12.34 -1.37
N VAL A 104 5.39 -11.59 -2.30
CA VAL A 104 5.98 -11.28 -3.61
C VAL A 104 6.37 -9.81 -3.67
N TYR A 105 7.64 -9.56 -3.98
CA TYR A 105 8.20 -8.21 -4.10
C TYR A 105 8.31 -7.75 -5.55
N PHE A 106 7.97 -6.49 -5.80
CA PHE A 106 8.18 -5.81 -7.06
C PHE A 106 9.22 -4.70 -6.94
N PRO A 107 10.07 -4.49 -7.97
CA PRO A 107 11.04 -3.40 -7.96
C PRO A 107 10.38 -2.04 -7.78
N TYR A 108 10.92 -1.21 -6.91
CA TYR A 108 10.44 0.15 -6.74
C TYR A 108 10.58 0.97 -8.03
N THR A 109 9.50 1.62 -8.48
CA THR A 109 9.58 2.56 -9.61
C THR A 109 10.02 3.94 -9.11
N VAL A 110 11.20 4.40 -9.53
CA VAL A 110 11.99 5.42 -8.82
C VAL A 110 11.60 6.89 -9.10
N HIS A 111 10.73 7.18 -10.08
CA HIS A 111 10.60 8.58 -10.57
C HIS A 111 9.68 9.50 -9.75
N THR A 112 8.59 8.99 -9.16
CA THR A 112 7.64 9.81 -8.42
C THR A 112 7.26 9.11 -7.13
N SER A 113 7.33 9.82 -6.01
CA SER A 113 6.92 9.31 -4.70
C SER A 113 5.98 10.29 -4.02
N SER A 114 5.13 9.78 -3.13
CA SER A 114 4.27 10.64 -2.30
C SER A 114 5.08 11.60 -1.41
N THR A 115 6.34 11.29 -1.11
CA THR A 115 7.22 12.19 -0.36
C THR A 115 7.61 13.41 -1.20
N ILE A 116 7.97 13.21 -2.47
CA ILE A 116 8.28 14.29 -3.40
C ILE A 116 7.05 15.19 -3.61
N LEU A 117 5.88 14.58 -3.85
CA LEU A 117 4.64 15.33 -4.06
C LEU A 117 4.26 16.19 -2.85
N ARG A 118 4.40 15.66 -1.63
CA ARG A 118 4.15 16.43 -0.41
C ARG A 118 5.14 17.58 -0.23
N ALA A 119 6.41 17.36 -0.51
CA ALA A 119 7.42 18.42 -0.43
C ALA A 119 7.12 19.55 -1.42
N ALA A 120 6.66 19.22 -2.63
CA ALA A 120 6.24 20.21 -3.61
C ALA A 120 5.01 21.00 -3.15
N LEU A 121 3.99 20.34 -2.59
CA LEU A 121 2.80 21.02 -2.04
C LEU A 121 3.16 21.96 -0.88
N ALA A 122 4.03 21.52 0.03
CA ALA A 122 4.48 22.34 1.15
C ALA A 122 5.20 23.62 0.70
N GLU A 123 5.93 23.58 -0.42
CA GLU A 123 6.59 24.77 -0.97
C GLU A 123 5.58 25.76 -1.57
N LEU A 124 4.48 25.27 -2.17
CA LEU A 124 3.42 26.12 -2.73
C LEU A 124 2.60 26.85 -1.65
N GLU A 125 2.52 26.29 -0.44
CA GLU A 125 1.83 26.88 0.70
C GLU A 125 2.66 27.95 1.43
N ARG A 126 3.97 28.07 1.12
CA ARG A 126 4.80 29.12 1.71
C ARG A 126 4.37 30.48 1.16
N PRO A 127 4.00 31.46 2.02
CA PRO A 127 3.69 32.80 1.54
C PRO A 127 4.89 33.38 0.80
N ALA A 128 4.63 34.05 -0.33
CA ALA A 128 5.65 34.79 -1.04
C ALA A 128 6.25 35.86 -0.10
N VAL A 129 7.58 35.85 0.02
CA VAL A 129 8.35 36.85 0.79
C VAL A 129 8.26 38.21 0.11
#